data_AF-C6W2D7-F1
#
_entry.id   AF-C6W2D7-F1
#
_cell.length_a   1.000
_cell.length_b   1.000
_cell.length_c   1.000
_cell.angle_alpha   90.00
_cell.angle_beta   90.00
_cell.angle_gamma   90.00
#
_symmetry.space_group_name_H-M   'P 1'
#
loop_
_entity.id
_entity.type
_entity.pdbx_description
1 polymer ?
#
loop_
_entity_poly.entity_id
_entity_poly.type
_entity_poly.pdbx_seq_one_letter_code
_entity_poly.pdbx_strand_id
1 'polypeptide(L)'
;MTMNLSLLQNLMGGDDRLVTRFITIFKTQVPQQVASLPQLYENGEWEALSTTLHGLKTQFNYVGLADLAEQMRHLEALVDQGDTSSTGPQLAAFQGTFDHFWATAFPAG
;
A
#
# COMPACT_ATOMS: atom_id res chain seq x y z
N MET A 1 -10.87 -7.34 6.05
CA MET A 1 -9.74 -7.36 5.10
C MET A 1 -9.02 -8.70 5.24
N THR A 2 -8.94 -9.49 4.18
CA THR A 2 -8.26 -10.79 4.19
C THR A 2 -7.39 -10.89 2.95
N MET A 3 -6.12 -11.29 3.10
CA MET A 3 -5.22 -11.45 1.95
C MET A 3 -5.66 -12.63 1.08
N ASN A 4 -5.63 -12.42 -0.24
CA ASN A 4 -5.86 -13.46 -1.22
C ASN A 4 -4.68 -13.54 -2.19
N LEU A 5 -3.93 -14.64 -2.11
CA LEU A 5 -2.74 -14.86 -2.92
C LEU A 5 -3.04 -15.57 -4.24
N SER A 6 -4.32 -15.88 -4.53
CA SER A 6 -4.69 -16.64 -5.73
C SER A 6 -4.31 -15.87 -7.00
N LEU A 7 -4.43 -14.54 -7.00
CA LEU A 7 -3.97 -13.71 -8.12
C LEU A 7 -2.45 -13.81 -8.31
N LEU A 8 -1.69 -13.64 -7.21
CA LEU A 8 -0.23 -13.73 -7.22
C LEU A 8 0.25 -15.12 -7.67
N GLN A 9 -0.37 -16.20 -7.18
CA GLN A 9 -0.06 -17.57 -7.59
C GLN A 9 -0.32 -17.79 -9.08
N ASN A 10 -1.44 -17.29 -9.61
CA ASN A 10 -1.74 -17.38 -11.04
C ASN A 10 -0.73 -16.60 -11.89
N LEU A 11 -0.34 -15.39 -11.48
CA LEU A 11 0.65 -14.58 -12.18
C LEU A 11 2.04 -15.23 -12.22
N MET A 12 2.41 -15.94 -11.16
CA MET A 12 3.69 -16.65 -11.04
C MET A 12 3.64 -18.08 -11.61
N GLY A 13 2.56 -18.45 -12.31
CA GLY A 13 2.42 -19.79 -12.91
C GLY A 13 2.40 -20.93 -11.90
N GLY A 14 2.01 -20.67 -10.64
CA GLY A 14 2.04 -21.64 -9.55
C GLY A 14 3.41 -21.83 -8.90
N ASP A 15 4.41 -20.98 -9.19
CA ASP A 15 5.72 -21.06 -8.54
C ASP A 15 5.68 -20.47 -7.12
N ASP A 16 5.53 -21.35 -6.13
CA ASP A 16 5.50 -20.99 -4.70
C ASP A 16 6.77 -20.29 -4.21
N ARG A 17 7.93 -20.49 -4.86
CA ARG A 17 9.18 -19.80 -4.48
C ARG A 17 9.12 -18.33 -4.84
N LEU A 18 8.58 -18.01 -6.03
CA LEU A 18 8.37 -16.63 -6.47
C LEU A 18 7.32 -15.94 -5.60
N VAL A 19 6.22 -16.63 -5.30
CA VAL A 19 5.17 -16.13 -4.39
C VAL A 19 5.76 -15.81 -3.02
N THR A 20 6.54 -16.74 -2.44
CA THR A 20 7.20 -16.53 -1.14
C THR A 20 8.16 -15.35 -1.17
N ARG A 21 8.99 -15.25 -2.22
CA ARG A 21 9.93 -14.13 -2.37
C ARG A 21 9.21 -12.80 -2.50
N PHE A 22 8.12 -12.76 -3.27
CA PHE A 22 7.29 -11.57 -3.42
C PHE A 22 6.69 -11.15 -2.08
N ILE A 23 6.13 -12.08 -1.31
CA ILE A 23 5.56 -11.79 0.02
C ILE A 23 6.63 -11.29 1.00
N THR A 24 7.84 -11.85 0.97
CA THR A 24 8.96 -11.35 1.80
C THR A 24 9.34 -9.92 1.44
N ILE A 25 9.40 -9.61 0.15
CA ILE A 25 9.68 -8.25 -0.33
C ILE A 25 8.55 -7.31 0.07
N PHE A 26 7.30 -7.70 -0.18
CA PHE A 26 6.09 -6.96 0.18
C PHE A 26 6.07 -6.62 1.68
N LYS A 27 6.36 -7.60 2.54
CA LYS A 27 6.41 -7.41 4.01
C LYS A 27 7.47 -6.42 4.45
N THR A 28 8.54 -6.26 3.67
CA THR A 28 9.63 -5.34 3.98
C THR A 28 9.39 -3.95 3.40
N GLN A 29 8.94 -3.88 2.14
CA GLN A 29 8.81 -2.63 1.39
C GLN A 29 7.54 -1.86 1.74
N VAL A 30 6.40 -2.54 1.88
CA VAL A 30 5.11 -1.86 2.11
C VAL A 30 5.13 -1.01 3.39
N PRO A 31 5.57 -1.51 4.56
CA PRO A 31 5.61 -0.68 5.76
C PRO A 31 6.52 0.52 5.61
N GLN A 32 7.66 0.37 4.92
CA GLN A 32 8.59 1.47 4.68
C GLN A 32 7.98 2.53 3.77
N GLN A 33 7.28 2.10 2.71
CA GLN A 33 6.57 2.99 1.79
C GLN A 33 5.42 3.73 2.50
N VAL A 34 4.64 3.03 3.33
CA VAL A 34 3.54 3.65 4.10
C VAL A 34 4.09 4.64 5.13
N ALA A 35 5.21 4.33 5.77
CA ALA A 35 5.88 5.23 6.72
C ALA A 35 6.48 6.48 6.04
N SER A 36 6.85 6.41 4.76
CA SER A 36 7.36 7.57 4.02
C SER A 36 6.26 8.51 3.51
N LEU A 37 5.01 8.07 3.38
CA LEU A 37 3.93 8.90 2.82
C LEU A 37 3.74 10.26 3.53
N PRO A 38 3.73 10.35 4.88
CA PRO A 38 3.59 11.64 5.55
C PRO A 38 4.74 12.58 5.28
N GLN A 39 5.97 12.06 5.24
CA GLN A 39 7.15 12.87 4.94
C GLN A 39 7.08 13.42 3.52
N LEU A 40 6.68 12.60 2.54
CA LEU A 40 6.47 13.06 1.16
C LEU A 40 5.37 14.13 1.08
N TYR A 41 4.29 13.96 1.82
CA TYR A 41 3.21 14.94 1.92
C TYR A 41 3.67 16.27 2.56
N GLU A 42 4.36 16.20 3.70
CA GLU A 42 4.85 17.36 4.45
C GLU A 42 5.92 18.15 3.68
N ASN A 43 6.79 17.45 2.95
CA ASN A 43 7.81 18.05 2.09
C ASN A 43 7.23 18.61 0.78
N GLY A 44 5.96 18.34 0.48
CA GLY A 44 5.33 18.73 -0.79
C GLY A 44 5.87 17.96 -2.00
N GLU A 45 6.40 16.75 -1.80
CA GLU A 45 6.93 15.87 -2.84
C GLU A 45 5.79 15.12 -3.55
N TRP A 46 4.87 15.87 -4.18
CA TRP A 46 3.63 15.34 -4.76
C TRP A 46 3.84 14.25 -5.81
N GLU A 47 4.85 14.39 -6.66
CA GLU A 47 5.20 13.40 -7.70
C GLU A 47 5.68 12.08 -7.08
N ALA A 48 6.55 12.16 -6.07
CA ALA A 48 7.04 11.00 -5.35
C ALA A 48 5.93 10.35 -4.51
N LEU A 49 5.04 11.15 -3.92
CA LEU A 49 3.85 10.69 -3.21
C LEU A 49 2.92 9.91 -4.14
N SER A 50 2.53 10.49 -5.28
CA SER A 50 1.69 9.84 -6.29
C SER A 50 2.31 8.53 -6.80
N THR A 51 3.61 8.54 -7.12
CA THR A 51 4.35 7.34 -7.53
C THR A 51 4.34 6.25 -6.45
N THR A 52 4.52 6.63 -5.19
CA THR A 52 4.51 5.69 -4.06
C THR A 52 3.12 5.10 -3.86
N LEU A 53 2.06 5.92 -3.93
CA LEU A 53 0.67 5.50 -3.83
C LEU A 53 0.31 4.54 -4.99
N HIS A 54 0.74 4.84 -6.22
CA HIS A 54 0.56 3.97 -7.38
C HIS A 54 1.21 2.59 -7.18
N GLY A 55 2.44 2.58 -6.67
CA GLY A 55 3.19 1.37 -6.34
C GLY A 55 2.49 0.54 -5.26
N LEU A 56 2.06 1.17 -4.17
CA LEU A 56 1.32 0.53 -3.08
C LEU A 56 0.00 -0.07 -3.56
N LYS A 57 -0.77 0.68 -4.35
CA LYS A 57 -2.02 0.21 -4.98
C LYS A 57 -1.80 -1.11 -5.73
N THR A 58 -0.76 -1.15 -6.55
CA THR A 58 -0.42 -2.33 -7.35
C THR A 58 -0.03 -3.51 -6.47
N GLN A 59 0.82 -3.27 -5.46
CA GLN A 59 1.23 -4.29 -4.50
C GLN A 59 0.04 -4.85 -3.71
N PHE A 60 -0.87 -4.01 -3.23
CA PHE A 60 -2.08 -4.41 -2.52
C PHE A 60 -3.02 -5.24 -3.41
N ASN A 61 -3.19 -4.87 -4.67
CA ASN A 61 -3.97 -5.65 -5.63
C ASN A 61 -3.40 -7.07 -5.80
N TYR A 62 -2.08 -7.23 -5.91
CA TYR A 62 -1.47 -8.55 -6.07
C TYR A 62 -1.74 -9.51 -4.92
N VAL A 63 -1.85 -9.00 -3.69
CA VAL A 63 -2.11 -9.81 -2.49
C VAL A 63 -3.58 -9.81 -2.06
N GLY A 64 -4.47 -9.31 -2.91
CA GLY A 64 -5.92 -9.32 -2.68
C GLY A 64 -6.40 -8.33 -1.61
N LEU A 65 -5.61 -7.31 -1.29
CA LEU A 65 -5.97 -6.24 -0.35
C LEU A 65 -6.69 -5.10 -1.09
N ALA A 66 -7.80 -5.43 -1.74
CA ALA A 66 -8.56 -4.51 -2.58
C ALA A 66 -9.00 -3.24 -1.83
N ASP A 67 -9.40 -3.37 -0.55
CA ASP A 67 -9.80 -2.21 0.27
C ASP A 67 -8.65 -1.21 0.49
N LEU A 68 -7.41 -1.69 0.65
CA LEU A 68 -6.24 -0.82 0.78
C LEU A 68 -5.83 -0.27 -0.58
N ALA A 69 -5.96 -1.06 -1.65
CA ALA A 69 -5.68 -0.60 -3.01
C ALA A 69 -6.61 0.55 -3.43
N GLU A 70 -7.91 0.47 -3.09
CA GLU A 70 -8.86 1.55 -3.35
C GLU A 70 -8.56 2.81 -2.54
N GLN A 71 -8.09 2.67 -1.29
CA GLN A 71 -7.62 3.83 -0.51
C GLN A 71 -6.39 4.50 -1.16
N MET A 72 -5.44 3.71 -1.66
CA MET A 72 -4.27 4.25 -2.40
C MET A 72 -4.70 4.99 -3.66
N ARG A 73 -5.65 4.42 -4.41
CA ARG A 73 -6.22 5.06 -5.59
C ARG A 73 -6.91 6.39 -5.23
N HIS A 74 -7.64 6.42 -4.13
CA HIS A 74 -8.33 7.65 -3.69
C HIS A 74 -7.30 8.73 -3.30
N LEU A 75 -6.28 8.38 -2.52
CA LEU A 75 -5.19 9.30 -2.18
C LEU A 75 -4.42 9.79 -3.41
N GLU A 76 -4.10 8.89 -4.33
CA GLU A 76 -3.42 9.22 -5.60
C GLU A 76 -4.24 10.26 -6.38
N ALA A 77 -5.56 10.04 -6.49
CA ALA A 77 -6.45 10.97 -7.16
C ALA A 77 -6.52 12.34 -6.47
N LEU A 78 -6.50 12.41 -5.13
CA LEU A 78 -6.47 13.68 -4.40
C LEU A 78 -5.16 14.45 -4.65
N VAL A 79 -4.03 13.74 -4.64
CA VAL A 79 -2.70 14.30 -4.90
C VAL A 79 -2.60 14.83 -6.33
N ASP A 80 -3.06 14.04 -7.31
CA ASP A 80 -3.05 14.41 -8.73
C ASP A 80 -3.96 15.61 -9.02
N GLN A 81 -5.04 15.77 -8.25
CA GLN A 81 -5.94 16.94 -8.31
C GLN A 81 -5.39 18.15 -7.55
N GLY A 82 -4.31 18.00 -6.78
CA GLY A 82 -3.78 19.04 -5.92
C GLY A 82 -4.66 19.37 -4.70
N ASP A 83 -5.58 18.47 -4.31
CA ASP A 83 -6.42 18.65 -3.12
C ASP A 83 -5.64 18.27 -1.86
N THR A 84 -4.73 19.15 -1.47
CA THR A 84 -3.90 18.99 -0.27
C THR A 84 -4.73 19.05 1.02
N SER A 85 -5.85 19.79 1.01
CA SER A 85 -6.72 19.93 2.18
C SER A 85 -7.36 18.61 2.59
N SER A 86 -7.77 17.79 1.61
CA SER A 86 -8.33 16.46 1.85
C SER A 86 -7.24 15.39 1.99
N THR A 87 -6.11 15.54 1.31
CA THR A 87 -5.03 14.53 1.29
C THR A 87 -4.47 14.24 2.68
N GLY A 88 -4.15 15.28 3.48
CA GLY A 88 -3.57 15.08 4.81
C GLY A 88 -4.44 14.23 5.76
N PRO A 89 -5.72 14.59 5.99
CA PRO A 89 -6.63 13.79 6.82
C PRO A 89 -6.85 12.36 6.30
N GLN A 90 -6.97 12.19 4.99
CA GLN A 90 -7.13 10.87 4.38
C GLN A 90 -5.89 10.00 4.56
N LEU A 91 -4.71 10.62 4.47
CA LEU A 91 -3.45 9.93 4.64
C LEU A 91 -3.29 9.42 6.08
N ALA A 92 -3.60 10.27 7.07
CA ALA A 92 -3.58 9.89 8.47
C ALA A 92 -4.60 8.77 8.79
N ALA A 93 -5.80 8.84 8.21
CA ALA A 93 -6.82 7.80 8.37
C ALA A 93 -6.39 6.47 7.75
N PHE A 94 -5.75 6.51 6.57
CA PHE A 94 -5.16 5.33 5.94
C PHE A 94 -4.09 4.71 6.83
N GLN A 95 -3.17 5.51 7.38
CA GLN A 95 -2.11 4.98 8.24
C GLN A 95 -2.65 4.24 9.46
N GLY A 96 -3.62 4.81 10.17
CA GLY A 96 -4.25 4.12 11.30
C GLY A 96 -4.92 2.80 10.89
N THR A 97 -5.56 2.78 9.72
CA THR A 97 -6.17 1.55 9.15
C THR A 97 -5.10 0.52 8.79
N PHE A 98 -4.02 0.96 8.15
CA PHE A 98 -2.91 0.12 7.73
C PHE A 98 -2.19 -0.49 8.94
N ASP A 99 -1.85 0.31 9.96
CA ASP A 99 -1.15 -0.16 11.16
C ASP A 99 -1.95 -1.21 11.91
N HIS A 100 -3.26 -0.99 12.06
CA HIS A 100 -4.16 -1.96 12.68
C HIS A 100 -4.22 -3.26 11.86
N PHE A 101 -4.41 -3.15 10.54
CA PHE A 101 -4.41 -4.31 9.66
C PHE A 101 -3.06 -5.05 9.72
N TRP A 102 -1.95 -4.34 9.66
CA TRP A 102 -0.61 -4.92 9.61
C TRP A 102 -0.27 -5.67 10.89
N ALA A 103 -0.59 -5.10 12.05
CA ALA A 103 -0.38 -5.76 13.34
C ALA A 103 -1.20 -7.06 13.48
N THR A 104 -2.39 -7.11 12.88
CA THR A 104 -3.24 -8.32 12.91
C THR A 104 -2.85 -9.36 11.87
N ALA A 105 -2.47 -8.93 10.66
CA ALA A 105 -2.09 -9.80 9.55
C ALA A 105 -0.66 -10.37 9.71
N PHE A 106 0.23 -9.60 10.32
CA PHE A 106 1.65 -9.94 10.50
C PHE A 106 2.10 -9.59 11.93
N PRO A 107 1.63 -10.34 12.94
CA PRO A 107 2.07 -10.12 14.31
C PRO A 107 3.58 -10.30 14.39
N ALA A 108 4.24 -9.38 15.13
CA ALA A 108 5.64 -9.56 15.51
C ALA A 108 5.70 -10.80 16.42
N GLY A 109 6.18 -11.92 15.87
CA GLY A 109 6.49 -13.13 16.62
C GLY A 109 7.81 -13.01 17.37
#